data_AF-A0A9W8WNW7-F1
#
_entry.id   AF-A0A9W8WNW7-F1
#
_cell.length_a   1.000
_cell.length_b   1.000
_cell.length_c   1.000
_cell.angle_alpha   90.00
_cell.angle_beta   90.00
_cell.angle_gamma   90.00
#
_symmetry.space_group_name_H-M   'P 1'
#
loop_
_entity.id
_entity.type
_entity.pdbx_description
1 polymer ?
#
loop_
_entity_poly.entity_id
_entity_poly.type
_entity_poly.pdbx_seq_one_letter_code
_entity_poly.pdbx_strand_id
1 'polypeptide(L)'
;MRLVYGGGTNGLMGEVARALVALSGPDAVHGIIPEPLLPEKSGKSVIDESVYGKTTVVKSMHEKKKAMWLEVLRGGHGGGFVALSGGYGTFEELMEVATWNQLGKHSMPIVLLNVSGYWDGLLNWTANAVREKSVRPGNSNIIVAATTAEGIFDLLKTYKPATSRFRLSWERL
;
A
#
# COMPACT_ATOMS: atom_id res chain seq x y z
N MET A 1 1.98 13.45 -9.30
CA MET A 1 1.91 12.34 -8.32
C MET A 1 0.48 11.82 -8.31
N ARG A 2 0.25 10.52 -8.20
CA ARG A 2 -1.09 9.93 -8.03
C ARG A 2 -1.12 9.09 -6.76
N LEU A 3 -2.26 9.07 -6.09
CA LEU A 3 -2.51 8.27 -4.89
C LEU A 3 -3.61 7.24 -5.17
N VAL A 4 -3.35 5.99 -4.80
CA VAL A 4 -4.36 4.93 -4.72
C VAL A 4 -4.49 4.56 -3.26
N TYR A 5 -5.70 4.56 -2.71
CA TYR A 5 -5.93 4.32 -1.28
C TYR A 5 -7.27 3.63 -0.99
N GLY A 6 -7.52 3.32 0.28
CA GLY A 6 -8.68 2.53 0.71
C GLY A 6 -10.03 3.26 0.75
N GLY A 7 -10.12 4.51 0.29
CA GLY A 7 -11.37 5.26 0.17
C GLY A 7 -11.96 5.82 1.48
N GLY A 8 -11.27 5.67 2.62
CA GLY A 8 -11.72 6.20 3.90
C GLY A 8 -11.56 7.73 4.00
N THR A 9 -12.44 8.37 4.75
CA THR A 9 -12.47 9.84 4.92
C THR A 9 -11.94 10.32 6.28
N ASN A 10 -11.61 9.39 7.17
CA ASN A 10 -11.17 9.65 8.55
C ASN A 10 -9.69 9.29 8.75
N GLY A 11 -9.07 9.94 9.75
CA GLY A 11 -7.67 9.69 10.14
C GLY A 11 -6.67 9.94 9.01
N LEU A 12 -5.49 9.30 9.09
CA LEU A 12 -4.40 9.48 8.11
C LEU A 12 -4.83 9.23 6.66
N MET A 13 -5.74 8.27 6.47
CA MET A 13 -6.28 7.93 5.15
C MET A 13 -7.00 9.13 4.52
N GLY A 14 -7.88 9.80 5.30
CA GLY A 14 -8.56 11.01 4.88
C GLY A 14 -7.62 12.21 4.72
N GLU A 15 -6.68 12.40 5.65
CA GLU A 15 -5.73 13.53 5.58
C GLU A 15 -4.88 13.51 4.31
N VAL A 16 -4.31 12.35 3.96
CA VAL A 16 -3.44 12.21 2.79
C VAL A 16 -4.24 12.42 1.49
N ALA A 17 -5.46 11.90 1.41
CA ALA A 17 -6.35 12.13 0.27
C ALA A 17 -6.70 13.62 0.13
N ARG A 18 -7.16 14.28 1.21
CA ARG A 18 -7.51 15.71 1.17
C ARG A 18 -6.35 16.60 0.81
N ALA A 19 -5.18 16.36 1.40
CA ALA A 19 -3.98 17.13 1.11
C ALA A 19 -3.61 17.04 -0.38
N LEU A 20 -3.67 15.85 -0.98
CA LEU A 20 -3.33 15.69 -2.39
C LEU A 20 -4.40 16.28 -3.32
N VAL A 21 -5.69 16.12 -2.99
CA VAL A 21 -6.76 16.77 -3.78
C VAL A 21 -6.63 18.30 -3.74
N ALA A 22 -6.34 18.89 -2.58
CA ALA A 22 -6.14 20.33 -2.46
C ALA A 22 -4.95 20.84 -3.30
N LEU A 23 -3.90 20.02 -3.46
CA LEU A 23 -2.68 20.39 -4.19
C LEU A 23 -2.74 20.08 -5.69
N SER A 24 -3.49 19.05 -6.11
CA SER A 24 -3.39 18.48 -7.46
C SER A 24 -4.72 18.09 -8.08
N GLY A 25 -5.83 18.39 -7.40
CA GLY A 25 -7.19 18.14 -7.86
C GLY A 25 -7.67 16.70 -7.62
N PRO A 26 -9.00 16.46 -7.77
CA PRO A 26 -9.62 15.16 -7.53
C PRO A 26 -9.05 14.00 -8.37
N ASP A 27 -8.57 14.30 -9.58
CA ASP A 27 -8.00 13.30 -10.50
C ASP A 27 -6.65 12.74 -10.04
N ALA A 28 -6.00 13.38 -9.06
CA ALA A 28 -4.76 12.89 -8.48
C ALA A 28 -4.96 11.78 -7.44
N VAL A 29 -6.20 11.54 -6.99
CA VAL A 29 -6.53 10.58 -5.93
C VAL A 29 -7.61 9.61 -6.41
N HIS A 30 -7.37 8.32 -6.18
CA HIS A 30 -8.32 7.24 -6.46
C HIS A 30 -8.53 6.37 -5.23
N GLY A 31 -9.72 6.48 -4.64
CA GLY A 31 -10.20 5.64 -3.55
C GLY A 31 -10.87 4.37 -4.05
N ILE A 32 -10.58 3.24 -3.41
CA ILE A 32 -11.26 1.98 -3.66
C ILE A 32 -11.85 1.50 -2.35
N ILE A 33 -13.17 1.44 -2.28
CA ILE A 33 -13.92 1.15 -1.06
C ILE A 33 -14.93 0.04 -1.29
N PRO A 34 -15.02 -0.96 -0.41
CA PRO A 34 -16.08 -1.95 -0.51
C PRO A 34 -17.42 -1.35 -0.05
N GLU A 35 -18.51 -1.75 -0.70
CA GLU A 35 -19.86 -1.25 -0.44
C GLU A 35 -20.26 -1.26 1.05
N PRO A 36 -19.96 -2.30 1.87
CA PRO A 36 -20.31 -2.30 3.30
C PRO A 36 -19.56 -1.27 4.15
N LEU A 37 -18.47 -0.69 3.65
CA LEU A 37 -17.70 0.33 4.37
C LEU A 37 -18.03 1.75 3.87
N LEU A 38 -18.93 1.89 2.91
CA LEU A 38 -19.36 3.21 2.47
C LEU A 38 -20.04 3.97 3.62
N PRO A 39 -19.68 5.23 3.84
CA PRO A 39 -20.33 6.04 4.85
C PRO A 39 -21.79 6.30 4.44
N GLU A 40 -22.73 5.90 5.30
CA GLU A 40 -24.14 6.17 5.09
C GLU A 40 -24.44 7.64 5.47
N LYS A 41 -24.84 8.46 4.50
CA LYS A 41 -25.31 9.83 4.74
C LYS A 41 -26.69 10.03 4.11
N SER A 42 -27.71 10.26 4.94
CA SER A 42 -29.05 10.64 4.47
C SER A 42 -29.63 9.67 3.42
N GLY A 43 -29.37 8.37 3.56
CA GLY A 43 -29.81 7.33 2.61
C GLY A 43 -29.05 7.27 1.28
N LYS A 44 -27.96 8.03 1.14
CA LYS A 44 -27.05 7.98 -0.02
C LYS A 44 -25.60 7.80 0.45
N SER A 45 -24.99 6.69 0.06
CA SER A 45 -23.58 6.42 0.29
C SER A 45 -22.70 7.19 -0.70
N VAL A 46 -22.23 8.38 -0.33
CA VAL A 46 -21.43 9.25 -1.22
C VAL A 46 -20.20 9.80 -0.51
N ILE A 47 -19.03 9.55 -1.10
CA ILE A 47 -17.77 10.23 -0.77
C ILE A 47 -17.69 11.50 -1.63
N ASP A 48 -17.34 12.62 -1.00
CA ASP A 48 -17.17 13.89 -1.71
C ASP A 48 -15.87 13.86 -2.53
N GLU A 49 -15.99 13.62 -3.83
CA GLU A 49 -14.83 13.52 -4.72
C GLU A 49 -14.06 14.84 -4.84
N SER A 50 -14.71 15.99 -4.63
CA SER A 50 -14.04 17.29 -4.65
C SER A 50 -13.07 17.47 -3.48
N VAL A 51 -13.23 16.65 -2.44
CA VAL A 51 -12.42 16.68 -1.21
C VAL A 51 -11.51 15.45 -1.11
N TYR A 52 -11.98 14.27 -1.50
CA TYR A 52 -11.28 13.00 -1.30
C TYR A 52 -10.87 12.29 -2.59
N GLY A 53 -11.21 12.85 -3.76
CA GLY A 53 -10.86 12.30 -5.06
C GLY A 53 -11.84 11.26 -5.59
N LYS A 54 -11.55 10.77 -6.79
CA LYS A 54 -12.39 9.78 -7.48
C LYS A 54 -12.52 8.51 -6.65
N THR A 55 -13.70 7.91 -6.62
CA THR A 55 -13.94 6.67 -5.87
C THR A 55 -14.49 5.55 -6.74
N THR A 56 -14.00 4.33 -6.54
CA THR A 56 -14.59 3.10 -7.08
C THR A 56 -15.13 2.24 -5.95
N VAL A 57 -16.41 1.90 -6.06
CA VAL A 57 -17.08 0.98 -5.13
C VAL A 57 -16.92 -0.45 -5.62
N VAL A 58 -16.50 -1.36 -4.74
CA VAL A 58 -16.34 -2.79 -5.02
C VAL A 58 -17.20 -3.63 -4.08
N LYS A 59 -17.37 -4.92 -4.37
CA LYS A 59 -18.29 -5.77 -3.58
C LYS A 59 -17.64 -6.39 -2.36
N SER A 60 -16.30 -6.50 -2.34
CA SER A 60 -15.59 -7.22 -1.29
C SER A 60 -14.21 -6.63 -0.98
N MET A 61 -13.68 -6.98 0.20
CA MET A 61 -12.29 -6.65 0.57
C MET A 61 -11.27 -7.27 -0.38
N HIS A 62 -11.55 -8.44 -0.96
CA HIS A 62 -10.65 -9.10 -1.91
C HIS A 62 -10.58 -8.33 -3.23
N GLU A 63 -11.74 -7.88 -3.74
CA GLU A 63 -11.80 -7.01 -4.90
C GLU A 63 -11.09 -5.67 -4.64
N LYS A 64 -11.28 -5.09 -3.44
CA LYS A 64 -10.62 -3.85 -3.01
C LYS A 64 -9.09 -3.98 -3.11
N LYS A 65 -8.51 -4.97 -2.44
CA LYS A 65 -7.06 -5.19 -2.42
C LYS A 65 -6.51 -5.48 -3.82
N LYS A 66 -7.20 -6.33 -4.59
CA LYS A 66 -6.83 -6.63 -5.98
C LYS A 66 -6.84 -5.38 -6.87
N ALA A 67 -7.87 -4.55 -6.77
CA ALA A 67 -7.98 -3.35 -7.58
C ALA A 67 -6.90 -2.31 -7.20
N MET A 68 -6.66 -2.08 -5.90
CA MET A 68 -5.56 -1.22 -5.44
C MET A 68 -4.20 -1.70 -5.95
N TRP A 69 -3.93 -3.01 -5.85
CA TRP A 69 -2.72 -3.62 -6.36
C TRP A 69 -2.55 -3.39 -7.87
N LEU A 70 -3.60 -3.66 -8.67
CA LEU A 70 -3.56 -3.46 -10.12
C LEU A 70 -3.31 -1.99 -10.50
N GLU A 71 -3.94 -1.05 -9.82
CA GLU A 71 -3.73 0.39 -10.07
C GLU A 71 -2.28 0.82 -9.79
N VAL A 72 -1.69 0.35 -8.68
CA VAL A 72 -0.28 0.61 -8.38
C VAL A 72 0.63 0.01 -9.45
N LEU A 73 0.37 -1.21 -9.91
CA LEU A 73 1.16 -1.83 -10.99
C LEU A 73 1.03 -1.07 -12.32
N ARG A 74 -0.16 -0.59 -12.66
CA ARG A 74 -0.39 0.24 -13.86
C ARG A 74 0.36 1.57 -13.80
N GLY A 75 0.58 2.10 -12.60
CA GLY A 75 1.39 3.30 -12.38
C GLY A 75 2.85 3.14 -12.83
N GLY A 76 3.38 1.91 -12.89
CA GLY A 76 4.69 1.61 -13.45
C GLY A 76 5.86 2.09 -12.59
N HIS A 77 6.98 2.43 -13.25
CA HIS A 77 8.22 2.84 -12.59
C HIS A 77 8.04 4.09 -11.74
N GLY A 78 8.63 4.11 -10.54
CA GLY A 78 8.50 5.19 -9.57
C GLY A 78 7.25 5.10 -8.68
N GLY A 79 6.38 4.12 -8.91
CA GLY A 79 5.29 3.75 -7.98
C GLY A 79 5.70 2.70 -6.96
N GLY A 80 4.84 2.44 -5.98
CA GLY A 80 5.01 1.39 -4.99
C GLY A 80 3.95 1.43 -3.91
N PHE A 81 4.09 0.52 -2.94
CA PHE A 81 3.21 0.44 -1.79
C PHE A 81 3.83 1.16 -0.62
N VAL A 82 3.04 1.97 0.09
CA VAL A 82 3.51 2.74 1.25
C VAL A 82 2.57 2.50 2.41
N ALA A 83 3.12 2.01 3.53
CA ALA A 83 2.38 1.83 4.76
C ALA A 83 2.75 2.96 5.74
N LEU A 84 1.79 3.83 6.00
CA LEU A 84 1.81 4.75 7.14
C LEU A 84 1.47 3.97 8.41
N SER A 85 1.51 4.63 9.57
CA SER A 85 1.03 4.04 10.82
C SER A 85 -0.45 3.64 10.70
N GLY A 86 -0.79 2.45 11.20
CA GLY A 86 -2.12 1.88 11.03
C GLY A 86 -2.27 0.54 11.74
N GLY A 87 -3.52 0.14 12.01
CA GLY A 87 -3.82 -1.08 12.77
C GLY A 87 -3.77 -2.36 11.92
N TYR A 88 -4.53 -3.36 12.37
CA TYR A 88 -4.56 -4.69 11.75
C TYR A 88 -4.89 -4.70 10.25
N GLY A 89 -5.78 -3.81 9.79
CA GLY A 89 -6.11 -3.73 8.36
C GLY A 89 -4.91 -3.30 7.51
N THR A 90 -4.18 -2.28 7.93
CA THR A 90 -2.94 -1.83 7.26
C THR A 90 -1.88 -2.93 7.30
N PHE A 91 -1.75 -3.62 8.43
CA PHE A 91 -0.81 -4.73 8.57
C PHE A 91 -1.15 -5.90 7.63
N GLU A 92 -2.42 -6.27 7.52
CA GLU A 92 -2.90 -7.33 6.63
C GLU A 92 -2.61 -7.00 5.16
N GLU A 93 -2.97 -5.80 4.72
CA GLU A 93 -2.72 -5.32 3.35
C GLU A 93 -1.21 -5.27 3.04
N LEU A 94 -0.39 -4.82 4.00
CA LEU A 94 1.07 -4.78 3.90
C LEU A 94 1.67 -6.18 3.72
N MET A 95 1.29 -7.13 4.57
CA MET A 95 1.84 -8.49 4.54
C MET A 95 1.40 -9.25 3.29
N GLU A 96 0.20 -8.96 2.76
CA GLU A 96 -0.28 -9.53 1.50
C GLU A 96 0.59 -9.10 0.31
N VAL A 97 0.84 -7.79 0.15
CA VAL A 97 1.71 -7.31 -0.94
C VAL A 97 3.18 -7.73 -0.76
N ALA A 98 3.66 -7.85 0.48
CA ALA A 98 5.00 -8.40 0.75
C ALA A 98 5.11 -9.87 0.32
N THR A 99 4.07 -10.66 0.60
CA THR A 99 4.00 -12.06 0.18
C THR A 99 3.93 -12.17 -1.35
N TRP A 100 3.13 -11.34 -2.02
CA TRP A 100 3.06 -11.31 -3.48
C TRP A 100 4.38 -10.88 -4.13
N ASN A 101 5.11 -9.95 -3.52
CA ASN A 101 6.48 -9.61 -3.94
C ASN A 101 7.39 -10.84 -3.82
N GLN A 102 7.41 -11.51 -2.66
CA GLN A 102 8.20 -12.73 -2.42
C GLN A 102 7.90 -13.84 -3.43
N LEU A 103 6.62 -14.01 -3.78
CA LEU A 103 6.13 -14.99 -4.74
C LEU A 103 6.42 -14.63 -6.21
N GLY A 104 6.99 -13.45 -6.47
CA GLY A 104 7.33 -12.99 -7.82
C GLY A 104 6.17 -12.41 -8.61
N LYS A 105 5.02 -12.11 -7.99
CA LYS A 105 3.86 -11.52 -8.69
C LYS A 105 4.08 -10.07 -9.13
N HIS A 106 4.92 -9.34 -8.43
CA HIS A 106 5.37 -8.00 -8.80
C HIS A 106 6.76 -7.73 -8.24
N SER A 107 7.38 -6.66 -8.69
CA SER A 107 8.70 -6.20 -8.20
C SER A 107 8.67 -4.79 -7.62
N MET A 108 7.47 -4.27 -7.34
CA MET A 108 7.30 -2.93 -6.77
C MET A 108 7.90 -2.82 -5.36
N PRO A 109 8.49 -1.65 -5.02
CA PRO A 109 8.90 -1.35 -3.65
C PRO A 109 7.72 -1.36 -2.68
N ILE A 110 8.01 -1.77 -1.44
CA ILE A 110 7.09 -1.72 -0.30
C ILE A 110 7.80 -0.96 0.81
N VAL A 111 7.31 0.23 1.13
CA VAL A 111 7.95 1.17 2.03
C VAL A 111 7.11 1.39 3.28
N LEU A 112 7.72 1.21 4.45
CA LEU A 112 7.18 1.63 5.73
C LEU A 112 7.58 3.08 5.98
N LEU A 113 6.62 3.97 6.25
CA LEU A 113 6.92 5.26 6.84
C LEU A 113 6.97 5.08 8.36
N ASN A 114 8.18 4.91 8.88
CA ASN A 114 8.46 4.60 10.28
C ASN A 114 8.63 5.88 11.14
N VAL A 115 7.53 6.61 11.34
CA VAL A 115 7.52 7.79 12.21
C VAL A 115 7.63 7.36 13.67
N SER A 116 8.58 7.94 14.41
CA SER A 116 8.77 7.70 15.84
C SER A 116 8.89 6.23 16.24
N GLY A 117 9.44 5.39 15.35
CA GLY A 117 9.66 3.96 15.61
C GLY A 117 8.38 3.10 15.59
N TYR A 118 7.27 3.60 15.04
CA TYR A 118 5.99 2.87 14.98
C TYR A 118 6.12 1.44 14.43
N TRP A 119 6.96 1.24 13.41
CA TRP A 119 7.17 -0.04 12.73
C TRP A 119 8.41 -0.82 13.23
N ASP A 120 9.11 -0.37 14.28
CA ASP A 120 10.31 -1.03 14.79
C ASP A 120 10.04 -2.49 15.15
N GLY A 121 8.86 -2.79 15.69
CA GLY A 121 8.44 -4.17 15.99
C GLY A 121 8.44 -5.08 14.76
N LEU A 122 7.93 -4.60 13.62
CA LEU A 122 7.90 -5.37 12.37
C LEU A 122 9.30 -5.52 11.75
N LEU A 123 10.11 -4.46 11.81
CA LEU A 123 11.49 -4.49 11.33
C LEU A 123 12.32 -5.51 12.14
N ASN A 124 12.17 -5.49 13.46
CA ASN A 124 12.80 -6.46 14.36
C ASN A 124 12.30 -7.89 14.14
N TRP A 125 10.99 -8.07 13.92
CA TRP A 125 10.43 -9.37 13.54
C TRP A 125 11.04 -9.89 12.24
N THR A 126 11.23 -9.03 11.24
CA THR A 126 11.82 -9.43 9.95
C THR A 126 13.26 -9.87 10.13
N ALA A 127 14.06 -9.09 10.89
CA ALA A 127 15.43 -9.45 11.22
C ALA A 127 15.51 -10.80 11.96
N ASN A 128 14.60 -11.03 12.91
CA ASN A 128 14.48 -12.32 13.60
C ASN A 128 14.10 -13.45 12.63
N ALA A 129 13.10 -13.26 11.78
CA ALA A 129 12.65 -14.29 10.83
C ALA A 129 13.74 -14.66 9.82
N VAL A 130 14.62 -13.71 9.46
CA VAL A 130 15.82 -13.98 8.65
C VAL A 130 16.83 -14.82 9.44
N ARG A 131 17.11 -14.47 10.70
CA ARG A 131 18.00 -15.23 11.59
C ARG A 131 17.52 -16.67 11.78
N GLU A 132 16.22 -16.84 12.02
CA GLU A 132 15.58 -18.16 12.17
C GLU A 132 15.32 -18.87 10.83
N LYS A 133 15.82 -18.33 9.71
CA LYS A 133 15.71 -18.90 8.36
C LYS A 133 14.27 -19.09 7.84
N SER A 134 13.28 -18.50 8.51
CA SER A 134 11.89 -18.45 8.03
C SER A 134 11.73 -17.50 6.85
N VAL A 135 12.57 -16.45 6.81
CA VAL A 135 12.75 -15.58 5.64
C VAL A 135 14.15 -15.77 5.10
N ARG A 136 14.29 -15.93 3.77
CA ARG A 136 15.62 -16.05 3.14
C ARG A 136 16.38 -14.72 3.28
N PRO A 137 17.70 -14.73 3.53
CA PRO A 137 18.48 -13.49 3.65
C PRO A 137 18.31 -12.53 2.47
N GLY A 138 18.26 -13.03 1.24
CA GLY A 138 18.02 -12.20 0.05
C GLY A 138 16.58 -11.71 -0.14
N ASN A 139 15.67 -11.99 0.80
CA ASN A 139 14.32 -11.43 0.89
C ASN A 139 14.17 -10.42 2.05
N SER A 140 15.26 -10.16 2.81
CA SER A 140 15.25 -9.21 3.93
C SER A 140 14.86 -7.78 3.54
N ASN A 141 15.08 -7.41 2.27
CA ASN A 141 14.78 -6.09 1.73
C ASN A 141 13.47 -6.04 0.94
N ILE A 142 12.57 -7.03 1.04
CA ILE A 142 11.23 -6.95 0.41
C ILE A 142 10.45 -5.75 0.95
N ILE A 143 10.54 -5.52 2.27
CA ILE A 143 10.00 -4.34 2.94
C ILE A 143 11.19 -3.48 3.35
N VAL A 144 11.14 -2.20 3.03
CA VAL A 144 12.14 -1.19 3.42
C VAL A 144 11.47 -0.10 4.24
N ALA A 145 12.24 0.69 5.00
CA ALA A 145 11.69 1.75 5.83
C ALA A 145 12.35 3.10 5.53
N ALA A 146 11.52 4.14 5.54
CA ALA A 146 11.93 5.54 5.58
C ALA A 146 11.36 6.20 6.84
N THR A 147 12.03 7.22 7.36
CA THR A 147 11.55 8.00 8.52
C THR A 147 10.91 9.33 8.12
N THR A 148 11.03 9.72 6.85
CA THR A 148 10.47 10.96 6.27
C THR A 148 9.73 10.68 4.98
N ALA A 149 8.86 11.62 4.56
CA ALA A 149 8.13 11.51 3.30
C ALA A 149 9.07 11.55 2.08
N GLU A 150 10.10 12.38 2.12
CA GLU A 150 11.11 12.49 1.07
C GLU A 150 11.86 11.16 0.89
N GLY A 151 12.23 10.52 2.00
CA GLY A 151 12.91 9.22 1.99
C GLY A 151 12.05 8.10 1.36
N ILE A 152 10.71 8.21 1.41
CA ILE A 152 9.83 7.28 0.68
C ILE A 152 10.09 7.40 -0.82
N PHE A 153 10.08 8.62 -1.36
CA PHE A 153 10.26 8.83 -2.80
C PHE A 153 11.63 8.41 -3.29
N ASP A 154 12.66 8.57 -2.46
CA ASP A 154 14.00 8.07 -2.77
C ASP A 154 13.97 6.53 -2.86
N LEU A 155 13.41 5.85 -1.85
CA LEU A 155 13.28 4.40 -1.87
C LEU A 155 12.42 3.89 -3.02
N LEU A 156 11.33 4.57 -3.38
CA LEU A 156 10.49 4.19 -4.52
C LEU A 156 11.27 4.21 -5.85
N LYS A 157 12.28 5.09 -5.97
CA LYS A 157 13.12 5.21 -7.18
C LYS A 157 14.31 4.26 -7.15
N THR A 158 14.94 4.06 -6.00
CA THR A 158 16.22 3.34 -5.90
C THR A 158 16.07 1.88 -5.48
N TYR A 159 14.86 1.44 -5.13
CA TYR A 159 14.60 0.07 -4.72
C TYR A 159 15.06 -0.95 -5.76
N LYS A 160 15.73 -1.99 -5.27
CA LYS A 160 16.10 -3.17 -6.06
C LYS A 160 15.35 -4.38 -5.53
N PRO A 161 14.66 -5.15 -6.41
CA PRO A 161 13.93 -6.33 -5.98
C PRO A 161 14.82 -7.32 -5.22
N ALA A 162 14.27 -7.90 -4.16
CA ALA A 162 14.89 -8.99 -3.43
C ALA A 162 15.42 -10.09 -4.37
N THR A 163 16.60 -10.61 -4.06
CA THR A 163 17.34 -11.54 -4.92
C THR A 163 16.92 -13.00 -4.74
N SER A 164 16.31 -13.34 -3.60
CA SER A 164 15.92 -14.70 -3.23
C SER A 164 14.42 -14.98 -3.40
N ARG A 165 13.72 -14.13 -4.17
CA ARG A 165 12.29 -14.28 -4.47
C ARG A 165 12.03 -15.54 -5.29
N PHE A 166 10.83 -16.08 -5.18
CA PHE A 166 10.43 -17.19 -6.02
C PHE A 166 10.23 -16.73 -7.47
N ARG A 167 10.46 -17.65 -8.41
CA ARG A 167 10.23 -17.45 -9.84
C ARG A 167 9.03 -18.28 -10.29
N LEU A 168 7.86 -17.99 -9.69
CA LEU A 168 6.63 -18.71 -9.99
C LEU A 168 5.95 -18.06 -11.19
N SER A 169 5.49 -18.90 -12.13
CA SER A 169 4.54 -18.47 -13.16
C SER A 169 3.13 -18.78 -12.67
N TRP A 170 2.25 -17.79 -12.76
CA TRP A 170 0.88 -17.86 -12.29
C TRP A 170 -0.13 -18.05 -13.45
N GLU A 171 0.38 -18.32 -14.67
CA GLU A 171 -0.42 -18.51 -15.90
C GLU A 171 -0.88 -19.96 -16.12
N ARG A 172 -0.76 -20.83 -15.11
CA ARG A 172 -1.22 -22.22 -15.17
C ARG A 172 -2.24 -22.54 -14.06
N LEU A 173 -3.40 -21.89 -14.12
CA LEU A 173 -4.64 -22.38 -13.53
C LEU A 173 -5.77 -22.17 -14.52
#